data_AF-A0A075FNI4-F1
#
_entry.id   AF-A0A075FNI4-F1
#
_cell.length_a   1.000
_cell.length_b   1.000
_cell.length_c   1.000
_cell.angle_alpha   90.00
_cell.angle_beta   90.00
_cell.angle_gamma   90.00
#
_symmetry.space_group_name_H-M   'P 1'
#
loop_
_entity.id
_entity.type
_entity.pdbx_description
1 polymer ?
#
loop_
_entity_poly.entity_id
_entity_poly.type
_entity_poly.pdbx_seq_one_letter_code
_entity_poly.pdbx_strand_id
1 'polypeptide(L)'
;MLVEGAKDVTALRTLGFSGVIETVNRGWDRSRLVAYLYDTYGTRNTVDSGPPLILLMDWDRTGGRLQTTLRDRLMALDVPVDEELRQVLLKVMKPEGRTVESLAPHSRKLSPMIDELIEEVE
;
A
#
# COMPACT_ATOMS: atom_id res chain seq x y z
N MET A 1 1.86 -1.01 -5.90
CA MET A 1 1.69 -0.68 -4.46
C MET A 1 3.04 -0.31 -3.87
N LEU A 2 3.11 0.69 -2.98
CA LEU A 2 4.33 1.08 -2.27
C LEU A 2 4.18 0.80 -0.76
N VAL A 3 5.15 0.10 -0.17
CA VAL A 3 5.24 -0.23 1.26
C VAL A 3 6.58 0.22 1.86
N GLU A 4 6.72 0.19 3.19
CA GLU A 4 7.94 0.65 3.84
C GLU A 4 9.11 -0.34 3.67
N GLY A 5 8.87 -1.63 3.90
CA GLY A 5 9.93 -2.63 3.98
C GLY A 5 9.59 -4.02 3.43
N ALA A 6 10.62 -4.89 3.40
CA ALA A 6 10.53 -6.24 2.84
C ALA A 6 9.59 -7.19 3.63
N LYS A 7 9.39 -6.92 4.92
CA LYS A 7 8.45 -7.69 5.74
C LYS A 7 7.00 -7.39 5.38
N ASP A 8 6.68 -6.15 5.02
CA ASP A 8 5.36 -5.76 4.51
C ASP A 8 5.06 -6.47 3.19
N VAL A 9 6.06 -6.54 2.30
CA VAL A 9 5.96 -7.32 1.06
C VAL A 9 5.62 -8.77 1.37
N THR A 10 6.35 -9.40 2.28
CA THR A 10 6.11 -10.80 2.69
C THR A 10 4.69 -10.99 3.24
N ALA A 11 4.23 -10.08 4.10
CA ALA A 11 2.89 -10.15 4.68
C ALA A 11 1.80 -10.04 3.61
N LEU A 12 1.92 -9.07 2.70
CA LEU A 12 0.96 -8.90 1.60
C LEU A 12 0.94 -10.09 0.65
N ARG A 13 2.11 -10.66 0.30
CA ARG A 13 2.17 -11.88 -0.52
C ARG A 13 1.49 -13.07 0.17
N THR A 14 1.66 -13.19 1.48
CA THR A 14 1.02 -14.26 2.27
C THR A 14 -0.50 -14.12 2.28
N LEU A 15 -1.02 -12.89 2.18
CA LEU A 15 -2.45 -12.58 2.09
C LEU A 15 -3.02 -12.70 0.67
N GLY A 16 -2.19 -13.06 -0.32
CA GLY A 16 -2.64 -13.24 -1.70
C GLY A 16 -2.54 -11.99 -2.58
N PHE A 17 -2.03 -10.85 -2.08
CA PHE A 17 -1.82 -9.67 -2.93
C PHE A 17 -0.80 -9.98 -4.03
N SER A 18 -1.21 -9.79 -5.28
CA SER A 18 -0.40 -9.99 -6.49
C SER A 18 0.06 -8.63 -7.07
N GLY A 19 0.71 -8.63 -8.23
CA GLY A 19 1.20 -7.41 -8.89
C GLY A 19 2.47 -6.80 -8.29
N VAL A 20 2.85 -5.59 -8.74
CA VAL A 20 4.11 -4.94 -8.35
C VAL A 20 4.01 -4.32 -6.96
N ILE A 21 4.90 -4.73 -6.05
CA ILE A 21 5.05 -4.15 -4.70
C ILE A 21 6.46 -3.55 -4.59
N GLU A 22 6.50 -2.23 -4.47
CA GLU A 22 7.71 -1.42 -4.30
C GLU A 22 7.98 -1.15 -2.81
N THR A 23 9.25 -0.98 -2.46
CA THR A 23 9.66 -0.59 -1.09
C THR A 23 10.30 0.79 -1.07
N VAL A 24 10.06 1.55 0.01
CA VAL A 24 10.73 2.84 0.25
C VAL A 24 12.21 2.64 0.59
N ASN A 25 12.57 1.53 1.24
CA ASN A 25 13.92 1.24 1.73
C ASN A 25 14.93 0.83 0.63
N ARG A 26 15.11 1.69 -0.38
CA ARG A 26 16.10 1.52 -1.48
C ARG A 26 17.39 2.34 -1.26
N GLY A 27 17.56 2.94 -0.09
CA GLY A 27 18.64 3.91 0.18
C GLY A 27 18.47 5.23 -0.60
N TRP A 28 17.29 5.48 -1.15
CA TRP A 28 16.96 6.71 -1.88
C TRP A 28 16.39 7.76 -0.93
N ASP A 29 16.68 9.03 -1.21
CA ASP A 29 15.91 10.10 -0.61
C ASP A 29 14.48 10.16 -1.18
N ARG A 30 13.61 10.92 -0.52
CA ARG A 30 12.20 11.05 -0.91
C ARG A 30 12.02 11.65 -2.29
N SER A 31 12.89 12.56 -2.71
CA SER A 31 12.74 13.23 -4.02
C SER A 31 13.06 12.26 -5.15
N ARG A 32 14.12 11.46 -5.00
CA ARG A 32 14.47 10.40 -5.94
C ARG A 32 13.39 9.32 -6.03
N LEU A 33 12.80 8.92 -4.89
CA LEU A 33 11.70 7.97 -4.89
C LEU A 33 10.47 8.52 -5.64
N VAL A 34 10.06 9.75 -5.37
CA VAL A 34 8.92 10.37 -6.07
C VAL A 34 9.17 10.46 -7.58
N ALA A 35 10.37 10.87 -7.99
CA ALA A 35 10.74 10.93 -9.41
C ALA A 35 10.69 9.55 -10.07
N TYR A 36 11.19 8.51 -9.41
CA TYR A 36 11.09 7.14 -9.91
C TYR A 36 9.64 6.68 -10.06
N LEU A 37 8.80 6.92 -9.05
CA LEU A 37 7.38 6.53 -9.09
C LEU A 37 6.63 7.24 -10.22
N TYR A 38 6.90 8.53 -10.42
CA TYR A 38 6.35 9.29 -11.54
C TYR A 38 6.78 8.71 -12.90
N ASP A 39 8.08 8.48 -13.09
CA ASP A 39 8.61 7.97 -14.37
C ASP A 39 8.13 6.56 -14.68
N THR A 40 8.01 5.72 -13.65
CA THR A 40 7.66 4.29 -13.81
C THR A 40 6.16 4.07 -14.01
N TYR A 41 5.31 4.79 -13.26
CA TYR A 41 3.87 4.52 -13.21
C TYR A 41 3.03 5.64 -13.84
N GLY A 42 3.60 6.83 -14.05
CA GLY A 42 2.94 7.95 -14.67
C GLY A 42 1.68 8.41 -13.92
N THR A 43 0.78 9.07 -14.65
CA THR A 43 -0.43 9.70 -14.12
C THR A 43 -1.71 8.89 -14.35
N ARG A 44 -1.63 7.77 -15.08
CA ARG A 44 -2.79 6.98 -15.53
C ARG A 44 -2.56 5.50 -15.33
N ASN A 45 -3.51 4.83 -14.68
CA ASN A 45 -3.58 3.37 -14.68
C ASN A 45 -4.23 2.89 -16.00
N THR A 46 -3.54 2.03 -16.74
CA THR A 46 -4.03 1.44 -18.00
C THR A 46 -4.84 0.16 -17.78
N VAL A 47 -4.93 -0.35 -16.56
CA VAL A 47 -5.62 -1.60 -16.22
C VAL A 47 -7.10 -1.36 -15.91
N ASP A 48 -7.39 -0.47 -14.94
CA ASP A 48 -8.74 -0.26 -14.40
C ASP A 48 -9.17 1.22 -14.38
N SER A 49 -8.37 2.12 -14.95
CA SER A 49 -8.56 3.59 -14.91
C SER A 49 -8.57 4.23 -13.51
N GLY A 50 -8.23 3.48 -12.45
CA GLY A 50 -8.04 3.98 -11.10
C GLY A 50 -6.69 4.69 -10.90
N PRO A 51 -6.35 5.07 -9.65
CA PRO A 51 -5.04 5.60 -9.33
C PRO A 51 -3.93 4.59 -9.65
N PRO A 52 -2.82 5.00 -10.30
CA PRO A 52 -1.71 4.10 -10.65
C PRO A 52 -0.91 3.63 -9.42
N LEU A 53 -1.07 4.26 -8.27
CA LEU A 53 -0.31 3.99 -7.06
C LEU A 53 -1.22 3.81 -5.85
N ILE A 54 -1.06 2.69 -5.15
CA ILE A 54 -1.57 2.46 -3.80
C ILE A 54 -0.43 2.71 -2.81
N LEU A 55 -0.63 3.62 -1.86
CA LEU A 55 0.32 3.86 -0.76
C LEU A 55 -0.14 3.12 0.50
N LEU A 56 0.70 2.22 1.00
CA LEU A 56 0.41 1.42 2.19
C LEU A 56 1.59 1.48 3.18
N MET A 57 1.78 2.64 3.78
CA MET A 57 2.73 2.84 4.88
C MET A 57 2.14 2.37 6.21
N ASP A 58 3.00 2.15 7.19
CA ASP A 58 2.60 1.78 8.54
C ASP A 58 1.62 2.81 9.13
N TRP A 59 0.71 2.33 9.97
CA TRP A 59 -0.26 3.18 10.66
C TRP A 59 0.25 3.67 12.02
N ASP A 60 1.58 3.73 12.17
CA ASP A 60 2.25 4.47 13.22
C ASP A 60 2.43 5.96 12.84
N ARG A 61 3.08 6.73 13.72
CA ARG A 61 3.29 8.17 13.50
C ARG A 61 4.25 8.44 12.34
N THR A 62 5.27 7.60 12.16
CA THR A 62 6.32 7.76 11.15
C THR A 62 5.77 7.44 9.77
N GLY A 63 5.12 6.28 9.63
CA GLY A 63 4.44 5.85 8.43
C GLY A 63 3.33 6.82 8.02
N GLY A 64 2.54 7.34 8.96
CA GLY A 64 1.53 8.36 8.67
C GLY A 64 2.11 9.68 8.10
N ARG A 65 3.29 10.11 8.58
CA ARG A 65 4.00 11.28 8.04
C ARG A 65 4.58 11.00 6.66
N LEU A 66 5.13 9.81 6.46
CA LEU A 66 5.70 9.38 5.19
C LEU A 66 4.61 9.27 4.11
N GLN A 67 3.49 8.62 4.43
CA GLN A 67 2.29 8.52 3.61
C GLN A 67 1.84 9.90 3.11
N THR A 68 1.62 10.82 4.06
CA THR A 68 1.19 12.20 3.76
C THR A 68 2.19 12.91 2.84
N THR A 69 3.48 12.81 3.15
CA THR A 69 4.54 13.47 2.37
C THR A 69 4.62 12.94 0.94
N LEU A 70 4.50 11.63 0.75
CA LEU A 70 4.57 11.00 -0.57
C LEU A 70 3.32 11.33 -1.38
N ARG A 71 2.13 11.20 -0.79
CA ARG A 71 0.86 11.57 -1.42
C ARG A 71 0.90 13.01 -1.90
N ASP A 72 1.21 13.97 -1.03
CA ASP A 72 1.14 15.38 -1.38
C ASP A 72 2.09 15.73 -2.54
N ARG A 73 3.28 15.09 -2.58
CA ARG A 73 4.25 15.27 -3.67
C ARG A 73 3.80 14.61 -4.97
N LEU A 74 3.23 13.41 -4.91
CA LEU A 74 2.75 12.68 -6.09
C LEU A 74 1.53 13.39 -6.70
N MET A 75 0.57 13.82 -5.87
CA MET A 75 -0.60 14.56 -6.32
C MET A 75 -0.22 15.94 -6.89
N ALA A 76 0.81 16.59 -6.38
CA ALA A 76 1.34 17.83 -6.96
C ALA A 76 1.98 17.63 -8.35
N LEU A 77 2.28 16.38 -8.74
CA LEU A 77 2.74 15.98 -10.07
C LEU A 77 1.64 15.34 -10.91
N ASP A 78 0.37 15.55 -10.53
CA ASP A 78 -0.82 14.95 -11.16
C ASP A 78 -0.81 13.41 -11.19
N VAL A 79 -0.12 12.78 -10.23
CA VAL A 79 -0.17 11.32 -10.03
C VAL A 79 -1.21 11.04 -8.93
N PRO A 80 -2.41 10.53 -9.29
CA PRO A 80 -3.39 10.18 -8.29
C PRO A 80 -2.90 8.99 -7.46
N VAL A 81 -3.28 8.98 -6.19
CA VAL A 81 -2.89 7.95 -5.23
C VAL A 81 -4.15 7.39 -4.57
N ASP A 82 -4.23 6.07 -4.49
CA ASP A 82 -5.21 5.34 -3.71
C ASP A 82 -4.70 5.17 -2.26
N GLU A 83 -5.52 5.60 -1.30
CA GLU A 83 -5.33 5.38 0.13
C GLU A 83 -6.47 4.59 0.79
N GLU A 84 -7.48 4.15 0.02
CA GLU A 84 -8.70 3.51 0.53
C GLU A 84 -8.36 2.22 1.28
N LEU A 85 -7.53 1.35 0.66
CA LEU A 85 -7.06 0.12 1.29
C LEU A 85 -6.43 0.40 2.66
N ARG A 86 -5.58 1.44 2.75
CA ARG A 86 -4.94 1.83 4.01
C ARG A 86 -5.96 2.31 5.03
N GLN A 87 -6.97 3.09 4.63
CA GLN A 87 -8.01 3.57 5.55
C GLN A 87 -8.85 2.42 6.10
N VAL A 88 -9.20 1.44 5.26
CA VAL A 88 -9.89 0.23 5.70
C VAL A 88 -9.02 -0.52 6.69
N LEU A 89 -7.79 -0.88 6.31
CA LEU A 89 -6.88 -1.64 7.17
C LEU A 89 -6.59 -0.94 8.49
N LEU A 90 -6.42 0.39 8.49
CA LEU A 90 -6.23 1.16 9.72
C LEU A 90 -7.42 1.05 10.68
N LYS A 91 -8.65 1.02 10.17
CA LYS A 91 -9.85 0.89 11.02
C LYS A 91 -9.93 -0.49 11.67
N VAL A 92 -9.61 -1.56 10.92
CA VAL A 92 -9.72 -2.94 11.41
C VAL A 92 -8.51 -3.38 12.24
N MET A 93 -7.30 -2.94 11.89
CA MET A 93 -6.05 -3.46 12.47
C MET A 93 -5.47 -2.62 13.61
N LYS A 94 -5.94 -1.39 13.83
CA LYS A 94 -5.42 -0.53 14.91
C LYS A 94 -5.43 -1.18 16.31
N PRO A 95 -6.39 -2.05 16.67
CA PRO A 95 -6.34 -2.81 17.93
C PRO A 95 -5.27 -3.91 17.95
N GLU A 96 -4.95 -4.50 16.79
CA GLU A 96 -4.13 -5.72 16.65
C GLU A 96 -2.65 -5.43 16.34
N GLY A 97 -2.32 -4.22 15.86
CA GLY A 97 -0.95 -3.85 15.54
C GLY A 97 -0.80 -2.40 15.04
N ARG A 98 0.42 -2.01 14.66
CA ARG A 98 0.75 -0.68 14.11
C ARG A 98 1.39 -0.71 12.72
N THR A 99 1.65 -1.89 12.18
CA THR A 99 2.52 -2.09 11.02
C THR A 99 1.87 -3.03 10.01
N VAL A 100 2.19 -2.88 8.71
CA VAL A 100 1.64 -3.75 7.67
C VAL A 100 2.06 -5.21 7.88
N GLU A 101 3.30 -5.45 8.35
CA GLU A 101 3.75 -6.80 8.72
C GLU A 101 2.92 -7.48 9.81
N SER A 102 2.20 -6.71 10.64
CA SER A 102 1.32 -7.27 11.68
C SER A 102 0.08 -7.96 11.11
N LEU A 103 -0.18 -7.86 9.80
CA LEU A 103 -1.26 -8.63 9.15
C LEU A 103 -0.92 -10.12 9.02
N ALA A 104 0.36 -10.47 8.91
CA ALA A 104 0.79 -11.84 8.60
C ALA A 104 0.26 -12.90 9.60
N PRO A 105 0.27 -12.68 10.93
CA PRO A 105 -0.30 -13.62 11.89
C PRO A 105 -1.81 -13.86 11.72
N HIS A 106 -2.54 -12.87 11.19
CA HIS A 106 -3.99 -12.92 11.00
C HIS A 106 -4.40 -13.53 9.66
N SER A 107 -3.46 -13.69 8.71
CA SER A 107 -3.71 -14.22 7.36
C SER A 107 -4.55 -15.51 7.36
N ARG A 108 -4.20 -16.49 8.21
CA ARG A 108 -4.95 -17.77 8.31
C ARG A 108 -6.43 -17.61 8.62
N LYS A 109 -6.82 -16.54 9.31
CA LYS A 109 -8.23 -16.24 9.62
C LYS A 109 -8.85 -15.32 8.58
N LEU A 110 -8.07 -14.39 8.04
CA LEU A 110 -8.56 -13.39 7.09
C LEU A 110 -8.76 -13.96 5.69
N SER A 111 -7.88 -14.84 5.20
CA SER A 111 -7.95 -15.36 3.84
C SER A 111 -9.30 -16.03 3.53
N PRO A 112 -9.83 -16.95 4.34
CA PRO A 112 -11.14 -17.54 4.06
C PRO A 112 -12.29 -16.53 4.02
N MET A 113 -12.24 -15.48 4.84
CA MET A 113 -13.25 -14.41 4.86
C MET A 113 -13.16 -13.53 3.63
N ILE A 114 -11.94 -13.28 3.14
CA ILE A 114 -11.69 -12.53 1.91
C ILE A 114 -12.20 -13.35 0.72
N ASP A 115 -11.93 -14.66 0.69
CA ASP A 115 -12.38 -15.54 -0.38
C ASP A 115 -13.93 -15.58 -0.45
N GLU A 116 -14.61 -15.73 0.68
CA GLU A 116 -16.09 -15.69 0.76
C GLU A 116 -16.67 -14.37 0.24
N LEU A 117 -16.07 -13.23 0.61
CA LEU A 117 -16.50 -11.90 0.12
C LEU A 117 -16.25 -11.71 -1.37
N ILE A 118 -15.20 -12.30 -1.94
CA ILE A 118 -14.91 -12.22 -3.38
C ILE A 118 -15.96 -13.03 -4.15
N GLU A 119 -16.30 -14.23 -3.67
CA GLU A 119 -17.33 -15.08 -4.28
C GLU A 119 -18.73 -14.43 -4.26
N GLU A 120 -19.04 -13.57 -3.28
CA GLU A 120 -20.31 -12.83 -3.23
C GLU A 120 -20.42 -11.69 -4.26
N VAL A 121 -19.29 -11.21 -4.78
CA VAL A 121 -19.22 -10.07 -5.72
C VAL A 121 -19.16 -10.52 -7.18
N GLU A 122 -18.86 -11.80 -7.44
CA GLU A 122 -18.89 -12.45 -8.76
C GLU A 122 -20.28 -12.99 -9.14
#